data_AF-A0A0E0JNV7-F1
#
_entry.id   AF-A0A0E0JNV7-F1
#
_cell.length_a   1.000
_cell.length_b   1.000
_cell.length_c   1.000
_cell.angle_alpha   90.00
_cell.angle_beta   90.00
_cell.angle_gamma   90.00
#
_symmetry.space_group_name_H-M   'P 1'
#
loop_
_entity.id
_entity.type
_entity.pdbx_description
1 polymer ?
#
loop_
_entity_poly.entity_id
_entity_poly.type
_entity_poly.pdbx_seq_one_letter_code
_entity_poly.pdbx_strand_id
1 'polypeptide(L)'
;MARSSRMNLWPHCFPCFDDGDRSGNRFSTVCNFPDDLLPSLGATAHQPPRLRKYLVSPYDPRYKVWETFLIILVVYSAWICPLEFAFLRYLPSAPFVVDDVVNGFFAVDIMLTFFVPFVDKKSYLLVNDPKKIAFRYLSSWFVFDVCSTVPFHSISLLFNEHEHDLGFKFLNVLRLWRLRRVSSLFARLEKDIRFNYAVIRCTKLISVTLFAIHCAGCINYLIADRYPDPRRTWIGAVMPNFREDGLWIRYVTAMYWSITTLTTTGYGDLHAENAREMLFGICYMLFNLWLTAYLIGNMTNLVVHSTSRTRDFRDVVQAASEFAARNQLPQQIEEQMLNHICLRYKTDGLKQQETLDVLPKAMRSSISYYLFFRVVQGAYLFKGVSSRFIQQLVTEMQAEYFAPKEDIVLQNDSPSDLYLLVSGAVVYGRAAEGELLGEIGVLCNKPQSFTFRTTKLSQILRISRSKLLGIIQENREDGDIIRGNLQQVNV
;
A
#
# COMPACT_ATOMS: atom_id res chain seq x y z
N MET A 1 42.44 -47.64 0.31
CA MET A 1 41.05 -48.01 -0.02
C MET A 1 40.21 -46.74 0.07
N ALA A 2 39.98 -45.97 -1.02
CA ALA A 2 38.99 -46.19 -2.10
C ALA A 2 37.56 -46.29 -1.51
N ARG A 3 36.53 -45.50 -1.85
CA ARG A 3 36.13 -44.67 -3.02
C ARG A 3 35.05 -43.66 -2.54
N SER A 4 35.12 -42.37 -2.88
CA SER A 4 34.39 -41.69 -3.98
C SER A 4 32.85 -41.68 -3.90
N SER A 5 32.25 -40.50 -3.68
CA SER A 5 31.24 -39.92 -4.59
C SER A 5 31.18 -38.40 -4.49
N ARG A 6 31.81 -37.80 -5.51
CA ARG A 6 31.83 -36.42 -6.00
C ARG A 6 30.59 -35.56 -5.70
N MET A 7 30.83 -34.33 -5.26
CA MET A 7 29.95 -33.17 -5.46
C MET A 7 30.84 -32.03 -5.96
N ASN A 8 30.98 -31.91 -7.28
CA ASN A 8 31.73 -30.83 -7.93
C ASN A 8 30.77 -29.70 -8.33
N LEU A 9 30.89 -28.61 -7.58
CA LEU A 9 30.96 -27.19 -7.94
C LEU A 9 30.92 -26.75 -9.45
N TRP A 10 30.14 -25.66 -9.67
CA TRP A 10 30.24 -24.51 -10.62
C TRP A 10 29.51 -24.58 -12.00
N PRO A 11 29.22 -23.46 -12.71
CA PRO A 11 29.06 -22.03 -12.34
C PRO A 11 27.90 -21.26 -13.06
N HIS A 12 27.74 -19.97 -12.73
CA HIS A 12 27.22 -18.83 -13.52
C HIS A 12 26.37 -19.06 -14.80
N CYS A 13 25.22 -18.36 -14.88
CA CYS A 13 24.77 -17.69 -16.11
C CYS A 13 23.89 -16.46 -15.77
N PHE A 14 24.54 -15.30 -15.67
CA PHE A 14 23.99 -14.02 -16.15
C PHE A 14 23.89 -14.07 -17.67
N PRO A 15 23.03 -13.23 -18.26
CA PRO A 15 23.44 -12.47 -19.44
C PRO A 15 23.48 -10.99 -19.10
N CYS A 16 24.68 -10.43 -19.09
CA CYS A 16 24.90 -9.03 -19.47
C CYS A 16 24.76 -8.96 -20.98
N PHE A 17 24.06 -7.94 -21.47
CA PHE A 17 24.27 -7.38 -22.80
C PHE A 17 24.26 -5.86 -22.63
N ASP A 18 25.46 -5.29 -22.49
CA ASP A 18 25.78 -3.89 -22.73
C ASP A 18 26.54 -3.86 -24.06
N ASP A 19 26.09 -3.07 -25.05
CA ASP A 19 26.60 -1.71 -25.30
C ASP A 19 26.28 -1.21 -26.73
N GLY A 20 25.93 0.08 -26.82
CA GLY A 20 26.25 0.94 -27.96
C GLY A 20 25.19 1.15 -29.07
N ASP A 21 24.29 2.12 -28.91
CA ASP A 21 24.50 3.52 -29.37
C ASP A 21 23.17 4.27 -29.67
N ARG A 22 23.12 5.49 -29.15
CA ARG A 22 22.28 6.67 -29.48
C ARG A 22 20.94 6.46 -30.22
N SER A 23 19.84 6.70 -29.50
CA SER A 23 18.99 7.89 -29.71
C SER A 23 17.73 7.90 -28.84
N GLY A 24 17.48 9.03 -28.17
CA GLY A 24 16.12 9.47 -27.86
C GLY A 24 15.58 9.15 -26.47
N ASN A 25 16.00 9.97 -25.50
CA ASN A 25 15.18 10.46 -24.38
C ASN A 25 13.68 10.16 -24.52
N ARG A 26 13.14 9.26 -23.69
CA ARG A 26 11.70 9.22 -23.38
C ARG A 26 11.37 8.52 -22.07
N PHE A 27 12.08 8.85 -21.00
CA PHE A 27 11.61 8.57 -19.62
C PHE A 27 12.07 9.67 -18.65
N SER A 28 11.84 10.91 -19.07
CA SER A 28 11.95 12.08 -18.21
C SER A 28 10.91 13.08 -18.71
N THR A 29 10.26 13.77 -17.76
CA THR A 29 9.26 14.83 -17.97
C THR A 29 7.78 14.40 -18.07
N VAL A 30 7.20 13.94 -16.95
CA VAL A 30 5.83 14.33 -16.57
C VAL A 30 5.79 14.59 -15.06
N CYS A 31 6.31 15.76 -14.66
CA CYS A 31 6.01 16.38 -13.37
C CYS A 31 5.51 17.80 -13.63
N ASN A 32 4.48 17.91 -14.47
CA ASN A 32 3.72 19.15 -14.68
C ASN A 32 2.26 18.85 -14.34
N PHE A 33 1.80 19.35 -13.18
CA PHE A 33 0.43 19.30 -12.65
C PHE A 33 -0.25 17.91 -12.59
N PRO A 34 -0.86 17.51 -11.47
CA PRO A 34 -1.95 16.55 -11.58
C PRO A 34 -3.10 17.29 -12.25
N ASP A 35 -3.39 16.94 -13.51
CA ASP A 35 -4.71 17.12 -14.13
C ASP A 35 -5.82 16.32 -13.38
N ASP A 36 -5.51 15.70 -12.23
CA ASP A 36 -6.39 14.88 -11.40
C ASP A 36 -7.45 15.66 -10.62
N LEU A 37 -7.42 16.99 -10.61
CA LEU A 37 -8.47 17.79 -9.96
C LEU A 37 -9.55 18.09 -11.02
N LEU A 38 -10.39 17.09 -11.27
CA LEU A 38 -11.54 17.23 -12.17
C LEU A 38 -12.42 18.39 -11.68
N PRO A 39 -12.72 19.39 -12.53
CA PRO A 39 -13.72 20.39 -12.19
C PRO A 39 -15.06 19.70 -11.93
N SER A 40 -15.88 20.28 -11.05
CA SER A 40 -17.23 19.78 -10.80
C SER A 40 -17.99 19.62 -12.11
N LEU A 41 -18.73 18.51 -12.26
CA LEU A 41 -19.47 18.19 -13.46
C LEU A 41 -20.36 19.38 -13.89
N GLY A 42 -20.13 19.92 -15.09
CA GLY A 42 -20.88 21.07 -15.63
C GLY A 42 -20.36 22.45 -15.23
N ALA A 43 -19.25 22.56 -14.49
CA ALA A 43 -18.55 23.84 -14.36
C ALA A 43 -18.07 24.28 -15.75
N THR A 44 -18.48 25.48 -16.16
CA THR A 44 -17.91 26.15 -17.34
C THR A 44 -16.40 26.10 -17.22
N ALA A 45 -15.74 25.72 -18.32
CA ALA A 45 -14.29 25.60 -18.45
C ALA A 45 -13.58 26.95 -18.23
N HIS A 46 -13.66 27.50 -17.03
CA HIS A 46 -12.72 28.48 -16.57
C HIS A 46 -11.41 27.73 -16.38
N GLN A 47 -10.40 28.19 -17.11
CA GLN A 47 -9.04 27.66 -17.11
C GLN A 47 -8.63 27.16 -15.72
N PRO A 48 -7.92 26.02 -15.60
CA PRO A 48 -7.39 25.58 -14.32
C PRO A 48 -6.69 26.78 -13.67
N PRO A 49 -7.05 27.16 -12.44
CA PRO A 49 -6.63 28.42 -11.86
C PRO A 49 -5.11 28.46 -11.86
N ARG A 50 -4.53 29.27 -12.75
CA ARG A 50 -3.08 29.42 -12.87
C ARG A 50 -2.56 29.75 -11.48
N LEU A 51 -1.65 28.92 -10.99
CA LEU A 51 -1.03 29.14 -9.69
C LEU A 51 -0.43 30.56 -9.69
N ARG A 52 -0.81 31.40 -8.73
CA ARG A 52 -0.22 32.73 -8.61
C ARG A 52 1.29 32.55 -8.39
N LYS A 53 2.13 33.38 -9.02
CA LYS A 53 3.61 33.26 -9.00
C LYS A 53 4.24 33.17 -7.60
N TYR A 54 3.53 33.63 -6.56
CA TYR A 54 4.00 33.64 -5.17
C TYR A 54 3.54 32.42 -4.34
N LEU A 55 2.76 31.49 -4.92
CA LEU A 55 2.29 30.29 -4.23
C LEU A 55 3.15 29.10 -4.62
N VAL A 56 3.53 28.28 -3.64
CA VAL A 56 4.28 27.04 -3.85
C VAL A 56 3.29 25.90 -4.01
N SER A 57 3.38 25.15 -5.11
CA SER A 57 2.48 24.00 -5.30
C SER A 57 2.79 22.90 -4.27
N PRO A 58 1.77 22.31 -3.59
CA PRO A 58 1.98 21.21 -2.66
C PRO A 58 2.50 19.93 -3.35
N TYR A 59 2.43 19.88 -4.68
CA TYR A 59 2.91 18.76 -5.49
C TYR A 59 4.34 18.97 -6.03
N ASP A 60 4.93 20.16 -5.84
CA ASP A 60 6.28 20.46 -6.30
C ASP A 60 7.30 19.51 -5.66
N PRO A 61 8.20 18.87 -6.43
CA PRO A 61 9.25 18.01 -5.87
C PRO A 61 10.11 18.72 -4.81
N ARG A 62 10.36 20.03 -4.95
CA ARG A 62 11.15 20.80 -3.97
C ARG A 62 10.43 20.88 -2.62
N TYR A 63 9.13 21.12 -2.64
CA TYR A 63 8.32 21.18 -1.43
C TYR A 63 8.21 19.79 -0.77
N LYS A 64 8.11 18.70 -1.54
CA LYS A 64 8.14 17.34 -0.98
C LYS A 64 9.48 16.99 -0.33
N VAL A 65 10.61 17.45 -0.89
CA VAL A 65 11.93 17.30 -0.27
C VAL A 65 11.99 18.08 1.05
N TRP A 66 11.45 19.31 1.07
CA TRP A 66 11.33 20.11 2.29
C TRP A 66 10.46 19.43 3.36
N GLU A 67 9.28 18.92 3.02
CA GLU A 67 8.43 18.15 3.95
C GLU A 67 9.16 16.92 4.51
N THR A 68 9.90 16.21 3.66
CA THR A 68 10.68 15.02 4.06
C THR A 68 11.81 15.38 5.01
N PHE A 69 12.53 16.47 4.72
CA PHE A 69 13.58 17.00 5.60
C PHE A 69 13.01 17.40 6.96
N LEU A 70 11.87 18.11 7.00
CA LEU A 70 11.22 18.47 8.25
C LEU A 70 10.82 17.25 9.07
N ILE A 71 10.36 16.16 8.45
CA ILE A 71 10.02 14.92 9.17
C ILE A 71 11.24 14.35 9.89
N ILE A 72 12.43 14.39 9.28
CA ILE A 72 13.68 13.95 9.93
C ILE A 72 13.95 14.82 11.16
N LEU A 73 13.78 16.14 11.05
CA LEU A 73 13.93 17.07 12.19
C LEU A 73 12.89 16.82 13.30
N VAL A 74 11.66 16.44 12.94
CA VAL A 74 10.63 16.07 13.93
C VAL A 74 11.02 14.81 14.70
N VAL A 75 11.53 13.79 14.01
CA VAL A 75 11.98 12.55 14.68
C VAL A 75 13.13 12.83 15.64
N TYR A 76 14.10 13.64 15.22
CA TYR A 76 15.17 14.13 16.09
C TYR A 76 14.62 14.87 17.31
N SER A 77 13.77 15.87 17.11
CA SER A 77 13.20 16.69 18.19
C SER A 77 12.34 15.87 19.15
N ALA A 78 11.58 14.89 18.65
CA ALA A 78 10.78 13.99 19.47
C ALA A 78 11.65 13.09 20.35
N TRP A 79 12.81 12.65 19.86
CA TRP A 79 13.74 11.84 20.65
C TRP A 79 14.49 12.67 21.70
N ILE A 80 14.97 13.85 21.33
CA ILE A 80 15.73 14.72 22.24
C ILE A 80 14.84 15.34 23.31
N CYS A 81 13.58 15.66 23.03
CA CYS A 81 12.74 16.39 23.99
C CYS A 81 12.55 15.67 25.35
N PRO A 82 12.20 14.38 25.44
CA PRO A 82 12.14 13.66 26.72
C PRO A 82 13.51 13.50 27.39
N LEU A 83 14.57 13.31 26.58
CA LEU A 83 15.94 13.15 27.07
C LEU A 83 16.43 14.45 27.72
N GLU A 84 16.24 15.59 27.07
CA GLU A 84 16.57 16.91 27.61
C GLU A 84 15.76 17.19 28.87
N PHE A 85 14.46 16.86 28.87
CA PHE A 85 13.59 17.07 30.03
C PHE A 85 14.05 16.28 31.27
N ALA A 86 14.53 15.04 31.08
CA ALA A 86 14.94 14.16 32.17
C ALA A 86 16.42 14.31 32.58
N PHE A 87 17.33 14.50 31.62
CA PHE A 87 18.79 14.46 31.83
C PHE A 87 19.47 15.83 31.68
N LEU A 88 18.72 16.94 31.67
CA LEU A 88 19.24 18.30 31.44
C LEU A 88 20.53 18.64 32.20
N ARG A 89 20.62 18.24 33.47
CA ARG A 89 21.75 18.54 34.37
C ARG A 89 23.08 17.91 33.93
N TYR A 90 23.00 16.90 33.06
CA TYR A 90 24.12 16.05 32.67
C TYR A 90 24.41 16.14 31.16
N LEU A 91 23.67 16.99 30.43
CA LEU A 91 23.86 17.19 28.98
C LEU A 91 24.88 18.31 28.72
N PRO A 92 25.79 18.13 27.74
CA PRO A 92 26.72 19.17 27.31
C PRO A 92 25.99 20.33 26.61
N SER A 93 26.66 21.47 26.42
CA SER A 93 26.07 22.66 25.78
C SER A 93 25.77 22.51 24.27
N ALA A 94 26.37 21.53 23.60
CA ALA A 94 26.26 21.30 22.16
C ALA A 94 24.83 21.00 21.64
N PRO A 95 24.01 20.11 22.23
CA PRO A 95 22.64 19.85 21.81
C PRO A 95 21.73 21.09 21.80
N PHE A 96 21.96 22.08 22.66
CA PHE A 96 21.13 23.30 22.71
C PHE A 96 21.27 24.15 21.43
N VAL A 97 22.48 24.25 20.87
CA VAL A 97 22.73 24.99 19.62
C VAL A 97 22.02 24.30 18.44
N VAL A 98 22.04 22.96 18.42
CA VAL A 98 21.34 22.19 17.39
C VAL A 98 19.83 22.38 17.50
N ASP A 99 19.28 22.39 18.72
CA ASP A 99 17.86 22.62 18.95
C ASP A 99 17.40 24.01 18.50
N ASP A 100 18.21 25.06 18.73
CA ASP A 100 17.90 26.41 18.24
C ASP A 100 17.90 26.48 16.71
N VAL A 101 18.85 25.81 16.04
CA VAL A 101 18.87 25.68 14.57
C VAL A 101 17.63 24.95 14.07
N VAL A 102 17.23 23.86 14.73
CA VAL A 102 16.02 23.08 14.40
C VAL A 102 14.76 23.94 14.56
N ASN A 103 14.67 24.73 15.63
CA ASN A 103 13.56 25.67 15.84
C ASN A 103 13.49 26.73 14.72
N GLY A 104 14.65 27.20 14.23
CA GLY A 104 14.74 28.09 13.07
C GLY A 104 14.09 27.50 11.81
N PHE A 105 14.35 26.22 11.49
CA PHE A 105 13.72 25.55 10.36
C PHE A 105 12.19 25.45 10.49
N PHE A 106 11.67 25.18 11.68
CA PHE A 106 10.22 25.17 11.92
C PHE A 106 9.60 26.58 11.83
N ALA A 107 10.33 27.62 12.24
CA ALA A 107 9.87 29.00 12.06
C ALA A 107 9.76 29.38 10.58
N VAL A 108 10.74 28.98 9.76
CA VAL A 108 10.69 29.13 8.29
C VAL A 108 9.50 28.37 7.71
N ASP A 109 9.21 27.17 8.21
CA ASP A 109 8.07 26.38 7.72
C ASP A 109 6.70 27.01 8.05
N ILE A 110 6.56 27.63 9.24
CA ILE A 110 5.34 28.37 9.59
C ILE A 110 5.12 29.50 8.56
N MET A 111 6.18 30.24 8.19
CA MET A 111 6.09 31.27 7.15
C MET A 111 5.75 30.67 5.78
N LEU A 112 6.39 29.56 5.41
CA LEU A 112 6.18 28.90 4.13
C LEU A 112 4.74 28.37 3.99
N THR A 113 4.14 27.86 5.07
CA THR A 113 2.77 27.30 5.10
C THR A 113 1.70 28.32 4.68
N PHE A 114 1.93 29.63 4.89
CA PHE A 114 1.03 30.69 4.39
C PHE A 114 0.99 30.80 2.86
N PHE A 115 2.02 30.30 2.18
CA PHE A 115 2.16 30.32 0.72
C PHE A 115 1.79 28.99 0.05
N VAL A 116 1.36 27.98 0.82
CA VAL A 116 0.96 26.67 0.29
C VAL A 116 -0.57 26.60 0.14
N PRO A 117 -1.09 26.41 -1.08
CA PRO A 117 -2.51 26.19 -1.30
C PRO A 117 -2.94 24.80 -0.81
N PHE A 118 -4.19 24.69 -0.38
CA PHE A 118 -4.75 23.45 0.13
C PHE A 118 -5.84 22.91 -0.80
N VAL A 119 -6.04 21.59 -0.78
CA VAL A 119 -7.17 20.94 -1.46
C VAL A 119 -8.38 20.98 -0.54
N ASP A 120 -9.47 21.56 -1.02
CA ASP A 120 -10.73 21.58 -0.28
C ASP A 120 -11.39 20.20 -0.27
N LYS A 121 -11.91 19.77 0.88
CA LYS A 121 -12.47 18.42 1.07
C LYS A 121 -13.81 18.22 0.33
N LYS A 122 -14.54 19.30 0.06
CA LYS A 122 -15.86 19.25 -0.58
C LYS A 122 -15.74 19.36 -2.09
N SER A 123 -15.03 20.38 -2.57
CA SER A 123 -14.87 20.62 -4.00
C SER A 123 -13.77 19.77 -4.64
N TYR A 124 -12.85 19.19 -3.86
CA TYR A 124 -11.63 18.57 -4.37
C TYR A 124 -10.87 19.49 -5.34
N LEU A 125 -11.00 20.81 -5.18
CA LEU A 125 -10.27 21.79 -5.98
C LEU A 125 -9.17 22.43 -5.13
N LEU A 126 -8.08 22.82 -5.80
CA LEU A 126 -6.98 23.55 -5.19
C LEU A 126 -7.40 25.01 -4.94
N VAL A 127 -7.47 25.40 -3.67
CA VAL A 127 -7.84 26.77 -3.29
C VAL A 127 -6.60 27.65 -3.24
N ASN A 128 -6.50 28.59 -4.18
CA ASN A 128 -5.35 29.48 -4.35
C ASN A 128 -5.51 30.87 -3.70
N ASP A 129 -6.61 31.10 -2.97
CA ASP A 129 -6.89 32.41 -2.36
C ASP A 129 -6.07 32.60 -1.06
N PRO A 130 -5.10 33.55 -1.00
CA PRO A 130 -4.21 33.69 0.16
C PRO A 130 -4.97 34.05 1.45
N LYS A 131 -6.08 34.80 1.34
CA LYS A 131 -6.94 35.11 2.50
C LYS A 131 -7.58 33.84 3.08
N LYS A 132 -8.04 32.92 2.22
CA LYS A 132 -8.64 31.64 2.66
C LYS A 132 -7.57 30.69 3.22
N ILE A 133 -6.38 30.68 2.63
CA ILE A 133 -5.22 29.91 3.13
C ILE A 133 -4.84 30.39 4.53
N ALA A 134 -4.62 31.69 4.70
CA ALA A 134 -4.27 32.29 5.99
C ALA A 134 -5.35 32.06 7.05
N PHE A 135 -6.63 32.34 6.73
CA PHE A 135 -7.72 32.15 7.69
C PHE A 135 -7.84 30.69 8.15
N ARG A 136 -7.75 29.74 7.22
CA ARG A 136 -7.76 28.32 7.54
C ARG A 136 -6.60 27.94 8.46
N TYR A 137 -5.39 28.40 8.16
CA TYR A 137 -4.21 28.08 8.96
C TYR A 137 -4.26 28.72 10.36
N LEU A 138 -4.62 30.00 10.45
CA LEU A 138 -4.80 30.74 11.71
C LEU A 138 -5.84 30.08 12.62
N SER A 139 -6.96 29.64 12.06
CA SER A 139 -8.05 29.05 12.82
C SER A 139 -7.79 27.62 13.29
N SER A 140 -6.85 26.89 12.69
CA SER A 140 -6.69 25.45 12.93
C SER A 140 -5.42 25.10 13.68
N TRP A 141 -4.26 25.46 13.12
CA TRP A 141 -2.99 24.88 13.55
C TRP A 141 -1.95 25.92 13.97
N PHE A 142 -2.12 27.18 13.56
CA PHE A 142 -1.14 28.25 13.78
C PHE A 142 -0.74 28.43 15.25
N VAL A 143 -1.71 28.54 16.16
CA VAL A 143 -1.43 28.77 17.59
C VAL A 143 -0.54 27.66 18.16
N PHE A 144 -0.87 26.41 17.87
CA PHE A 144 -0.09 25.27 18.37
C PHE A 144 1.29 25.17 17.70
N ASP A 145 1.39 25.46 16.41
CA ASP A 145 2.67 25.44 15.69
C ASP A 145 3.61 26.53 16.23
N VAL A 146 3.10 27.75 16.48
CA VAL A 146 3.85 28.85 17.09
C VAL A 146 4.28 28.49 18.51
N CYS A 147 3.36 28.05 19.37
CA CYS A 147 3.70 27.65 20.75
C CYS A 147 4.72 26.51 20.78
N SER A 148 4.71 25.60 19.80
CA SER A 148 5.71 24.53 19.70
C SER A 148 7.07 25.01 19.18
N THR A 149 7.18 26.20 18.59
CA THR A 149 8.39 26.72 17.92
C THR A 149 9.17 27.72 18.77
N VAL A 150 8.52 28.36 19.74
CA VAL A 150 9.15 29.34 20.64
C VAL A 150 10.22 28.66 21.51
N PRO A 151 11.49 29.14 21.50
CA PRO A 151 12.57 28.59 22.31
C PRO A 151 12.49 29.14 23.75
N PHE A 152 11.57 28.61 24.56
CA PHE A 152 11.32 29.11 25.92
C PHE A 152 12.54 29.02 26.85
N HIS A 153 13.42 28.02 26.64
CA HIS A 153 14.64 27.87 27.43
C HIS A 153 15.66 29.00 27.18
N SER A 154 15.96 29.29 25.90
CA SER A 154 16.90 30.35 25.50
C SER A 154 16.39 31.74 25.93
N ILE A 155 15.07 31.94 25.89
CA ILE A 155 14.42 33.16 26.39
C ILE A 155 14.58 33.28 27.91
N SER A 156 14.31 32.22 28.67
CA SER A 156 14.44 32.23 30.13
C SER A 156 15.89 32.52 30.58
N LEU A 157 16.89 32.00 29.87
CA LEU A 157 18.31 32.27 30.13
C LEU A 157 18.66 33.76 29.93
N LEU A 158 18.05 34.42 28.95
CA LEU A 158 18.27 35.84 28.66
C LEU A 158 17.60 36.78 29.68
N PHE A 159 16.48 36.36 30.30
CA PHE A 159 15.71 37.18 31.24
C PHE A 159 16.09 36.99 32.73
N ASN A 160 17.11 36.18 33.05
CA ASN A 160 17.64 35.98 34.41
C ASN A 160 16.58 35.58 35.48
N GLU A 161 15.49 34.96 35.06
CA GLU A 161 14.41 34.48 35.93
C GLU A 161 14.75 33.07 36.46
N HIS A 162 15.42 33.00 37.62
CA HIS A 162 15.84 31.72 38.21
C HIS A 162 14.73 30.96 38.97
N GLU A 163 13.55 31.55 39.21
CA GLU A 163 12.55 30.97 40.12
C GLU A 163 11.46 30.10 39.45
N HIS A 164 11.29 30.15 38.12
CA HIS A 164 10.23 29.41 37.39
C HIS A 164 10.73 28.28 36.48
N ASP A 165 11.90 27.70 36.78
CA ASP A 165 12.63 26.71 35.96
C ASP A 165 11.79 25.48 35.52
N LEU A 166 10.85 24.99 36.35
CA LEU A 166 10.03 23.83 36.01
C LEU A 166 8.88 24.15 35.03
N GLY A 167 8.22 25.30 35.18
CA GLY A 167 7.11 25.70 34.30
C GLY A 167 7.58 25.93 32.86
N PHE A 168 8.72 26.63 32.70
CA PHE A 168 9.35 26.83 31.39
C PHE A 168 9.82 25.51 30.76
N LYS A 169 10.24 24.53 31.57
CA LYS A 169 10.57 23.17 31.07
C LYS A 169 9.35 22.40 30.59
N PHE A 170 8.18 22.55 31.24
CA PHE A 170 6.94 21.96 30.73
C PHE A 170 6.50 22.57 29.40
N LEU A 171 6.74 23.87 29.17
CA LEU A 171 6.47 24.49 27.87
C LEU A 171 7.33 23.89 26.74
N ASN A 172 8.55 23.45 27.04
CA ASN A 172 9.39 22.75 26.05
C ASN A 172 8.80 21.41 25.58
N VAL A 173 7.91 20.76 26.35
CA VAL A 173 7.21 19.54 25.94
C VAL A 173 6.20 19.81 24.82
N LEU A 174 5.75 21.06 24.63
CA LEU A 174 4.90 21.45 23.51
C LEU A 174 5.56 21.19 22.15
N ARG A 175 6.90 21.02 22.09
CA ARG A 175 7.62 20.56 20.89
C ARG A 175 7.12 19.21 20.38
N LEU A 176 6.60 18.34 21.25
CA LEU A 176 6.01 17.05 20.84
C LEU A 176 4.77 17.22 19.95
N TRP A 177 4.12 18.38 19.93
CA TRP A 177 3.05 18.70 18.98
C TRP A 177 3.48 18.48 17.52
N ARG A 178 4.76 18.70 17.21
CA ARG A 178 5.34 18.51 15.88
C ARG A 178 5.20 17.07 15.35
N LEU A 179 5.03 16.07 16.23
CA LEU A 179 4.79 14.66 15.87
C LEU A 179 3.54 14.45 15.00
N ARG A 180 2.60 15.40 14.98
CA ARG A 180 1.46 15.40 14.03
C ARG A 180 1.92 15.22 12.58
N ARG A 181 3.09 15.78 12.21
CA ARG A 181 3.67 15.64 10.86
C ARG A 181 4.01 14.19 10.53
N VAL A 182 4.58 13.44 11.48
CA VAL A 182 4.87 12.01 11.34
C VAL A 182 3.58 11.20 11.21
N SER A 183 2.55 11.54 11.99
CA SER A 183 1.23 10.90 11.86
C SER A 183 0.61 11.13 10.47
N SER A 184 0.71 12.37 9.96
CA SER A 184 0.28 12.69 8.60
C SER A 184 1.10 11.96 7.52
N LEU A 185 2.40 11.72 7.74
CA LEU A 185 3.23 10.92 6.84
C LEU A 185 2.70 9.48 6.76
N PHE A 186 2.50 8.81 7.91
CA PHE A 186 1.97 7.45 7.92
C PHE A 186 0.60 7.36 7.24
N ALA A 187 -0.29 8.34 7.46
CA ALA A 187 -1.59 8.38 6.79
C ALA A 187 -1.49 8.55 5.26
N ARG A 188 -0.41 9.16 4.75
CA ARG A 188 -0.13 9.26 3.30
C ARG A 188 0.50 7.97 2.77
N LEU A 189 1.50 7.42 3.47
CA LEU A 189 2.19 6.19 3.07
C LEU A 189 1.26 4.98 3.09
N GLU A 190 0.31 4.90 4.02
CA GLU A 190 -0.72 3.85 4.06
C GLU A 190 -1.63 3.86 2.81
N LYS A 191 -1.75 4.98 2.11
CA LYS A 191 -2.57 5.14 0.89
C LYS A 191 -1.76 5.07 -0.41
N ASP A 192 -0.43 5.07 -0.32
CA ASP A 192 0.44 5.04 -1.50
C ASP A 192 0.61 3.59 -1.97
N ILE A 193 0.13 3.30 -3.18
CA ILE A 193 0.14 1.98 -3.80
C ILE A 193 1.54 1.40 -4.02
N ARG A 194 2.58 2.23 -3.97
CA ARG A 194 3.97 1.81 -4.17
C ARG A 194 4.57 1.13 -2.94
N PHE A 195 3.97 1.33 -1.76
CA PHE A 195 4.45 0.77 -0.51
C PHE A 195 3.59 -0.39 -0.05
N ASN A 196 4.22 -1.38 0.58
CA ASN A 196 3.50 -2.50 1.18
C ASN A 196 2.79 -2.03 2.46
N TYR A 197 1.45 -2.10 2.45
CA TYR A 197 0.58 -1.74 3.57
C TYR A 197 0.99 -2.41 4.89
N ALA A 198 1.33 -3.70 4.85
CA ALA A 198 1.70 -4.47 6.03
C ALA A 198 2.96 -3.91 6.71
N VAL A 199 3.99 -3.62 5.91
CA VAL A 199 5.27 -3.09 6.41
C VAL A 199 5.08 -1.72 7.03
N ILE A 200 4.38 -0.81 6.35
CA ILE A 200 4.12 0.55 6.87
C ILE A 200 3.36 0.50 8.19
N ARG A 201 2.34 -0.36 8.30
CA ARG A 201 1.56 -0.51 9.54
C ARG A 201 2.42 -1.07 10.68
N CYS A 202 3.25 -2.09 10.42
CA CYS A 202 4.19 -2.62 11.41
C CYS A 202 5.21 -1.57 11.86
N THR A 203 5.81 -0.82 10.93
CA THR A 203 6.76 0.26 11.24
C THR A 203 6.12 1.32 12.13
N LYS A 204 4.88 1.70 11.86
CA LYS A 204 4.13 2.66 12.69
C LYS A 204 3.93 2.15 14.12
N LEU A 205 3.51 0.90 14.28
CA LEU A 205 3.29 0.30 15.60
C LEU A 205 4.60 0.20 16.40
N ILE A 206 5.68 -0.27 15.77
CA ILE A 206 7.01 -0.34 16.40
C ILE A 206 7.48 1.06 16.82
N SER A 207 7.31 2.07 15.96
CA SER A 207 7.71 3.45 16.25
C SER A 207 6.97 4.02 17.47
N VAL A 208 5.66 3.75 17.59
CA VAL A 208 4.85 4.18 18.75
C VAL A 208 5.32 3.47 20.03
N THR A 209 5.58 2.16 19.97
CA THR A 209 6.06 1.40 21.12
C THR A 209 7.44 1.88 21.59
N LEU A 210 8.39 2.08 20.67
CA LEU A 210 9.73 2.60 21.01
C LEU A 210 9.66 3.98 21.65
N PHE A 211 8.80 4.86 21.11
CA PHE A 211 8.61 6.20 21.68
C PHE A 211 7.99 6.17 23.07
N ALA A 212 7.05 5.24 23.33
CA ALA A 212 6.46 5.05 24.65
C ALA A 212 7.49 4.57 25.68
N ILE A 213 8.33 3.59 25.33
CA ILE A 213 9.44 3.11 26.17
C ILE A 213 10.40 4.26 26.49
N HIS A 214 10.80 5.02 25.48
CA HIS A 214 11.70 6.16 25.63
C HIS A 214 11.15 7.22 26.59
N CYS A 215 9.90 7.65 26.37
CA CYS A 215 9.27 8.66 27.21
C CYS A 215 9.09 8.19 28.65
N ALA A 216 8.59 6.96 28.85
CA ALA A 216 8.34 6.44 30.19
C ALA A 216 9.64 6.24 30.99
N GLY A 217 10.70 5.72 30.37
CA GLY A 217 12.01 5.59 31.01
C GLY A 217 12.59 6.95 31.40
N CYS A 218 12.51 7.96 30.52
CA CYS A 218 12.97 9.31 30.82
C CYS A 218 12.16 9.95 31.97
N ILE A 219 10.82 9.82 31.97
CA ILE A 219 9.98 10.35 33.05
C ILE A 219 10.30 9.67 34.37
N ASN A 220 10.47 8.35 34.39
CA ASN A 220 10.79 7.62 35.62
C ASN A 220 12.17 7.98 36.18
N TYR A 221 13.16 8.19 35.31
CA TYR A 221 14.46 8.71 35.72
C TYR A 221 14.36 10.12 36.32
N LEU A 222 13.56 11.00 35.70
CA LEU A 222 13.33 12.35 36.22
C LEU A 222 12.71 12.34 37.62
N ILE A 223 11.74 11.45 37.87
CA ILE A 223 11.12 11.31 39.19
C ILE A 223 12.17 10.90 40.23
N ALA A 224 13.06 9.96 39.90
CA ALA A 224 14.14 9.52 40.78
C ALA A 224 15.21 10.61 41.01
N ASP A 225 15.67 11.32 39.98
CA ASP A 225 16.69 12.36 40.13
C ASP A 225 16.19 13.53 40.99
N ARG A 226 14.88 13.84 40.93
CA ARG A 226 14.25 14.93 41.68
C ARG A 226 13.81 14.54 43.10
N TYR A 227 13.87 13.26 43.46
CA TYR A 227 13.49 12.84 44.80
C TYR A 227 14.55 13.28 45.84
N PRO A 228 14.15 13.78 47.03
CA PRO A 228 15.09 14.27 48.04
C PRO A 228 16.10 13.22 48.51
N ASP A 229 15.65 11.99 48.73
CA ASP A 229 16.48 10.88 49.22
C ASP A 229 16.88 9.94 48.07
N PRO A 230 18.12 10.01 47.54
CA PRO A 230 18.49 9.28 46.34
C PRO A 230 18.41 7.76 46.51
N ARG A 231 18.65 7.26 47.73
CA ARG A 231 18.65 5.83 48.06
C ARG A 231 17.25 5.20 48.11
N ARG A 232 16.18 6.00 48.24
CA ARG A 232 14.78 5.54 48.30
C ARG A 232 14.08 5.72 46.94
N THR A 233 14.76 5.28 45.89
CA THR A 233 14.29 5.35 44.50
C THR A 233 14.55 4.02 43.81
N TRP A 234 13.81 3.72 42.75
CA TRP A 234 13.93 2.48 42.00
C TRP A 234 15.35 2.17 41.50
N ILE A 235 16.14 3.21 41.18
CA ILE A 235 17.52 3.08 40.71
C ILE A 235 18.52 3.20 41.86
N GLY A 236 18.29 4.10 42.82
CA GLY A 236 19.23 4.37 43.89
C GLY A 236 19.29 3.31 44.99
N ALA A 237 18.28 2.45 45.08
CA ALA A 237 18.31 1.27 45.95
C ALA A 237 19.34 0.23 45.47
N VAL A 238 19.53 0.11 44.15
CA VAL A 238 20.48 -0.83 43.53
C VAL A 238 21.82 -0.17 43.23
N MET A 239 21.82 1.09 42.78
CA MET A 239 22.99 1.87 42.42
C MET A 239 23.05 3.17 43.25
N PRO A 240 23.66 3.14 44.44
CA PRO A 240 23.64 4.28 45.37
C PRO A 240 24.23 5.58 44.79
N ASN A 241 25.18 5.46 43.87
CA ASN A 241 25.91 6.59 43.27
C ASN A 241 25.49 6.86 41.81
N PHE A 242 24.26 6.50 41.42
CA PHE A 242 23.78 6.63 40.02
C PHE A 242 23.87 8.07 39.44
N ARG A 243 23.97 9.10 40.30
CA ARG A 243 24.17 10.51 39.89
C ARG A 243 25.60 10.86 39.50
N GLU A 244 26.56 9.97 39.70
CA GLU A 244 27.96 10.13 39.30
C GLU A 244 28.28 9.32 38.02
N ASP A 245 27.49 8.29 37.73
CA ASP A 245 27.68 7.43 36.55
C ASP A 245 27.49 8.15 35.21
N GLY A 246 28.08 7.64 34.13
CA GLY A 246 27.89 8.22 32.80
C GLY A 246 26.43 8.22 32.32
N LEU A 247 26.05 9.20 31.48
CA LEU A 247 24.69 9.33 30.92
C LEU A 247 24.22 8.05 30.23
N TRP A 248 25.11 7.34 29.55
CA TRP A 248 24.81 6.08 28.88
C TRP A 248 24.29 5.00 29.84
N ILE A 249 24.94 4.82 30.99
CA ILE A 249 24.56 3.81 31.98
C ILE A 249 23.16 4.11 32.49
N ARG A 250 22.92 5.35 32.92
CA ARG A 250 21.62 5.79 33.45
C ARG A 250 20.50 5.64 32.43
N TYR A 251 20.76 6.03 31.18
CA TYR A 251 19.80 5.93 30.10
C TYR A 251 19.46 4.47 29.79
N VAL A 252 20.46 3.60 29.65
CA VAL A 252 20.24 2.17 29.40
C VAL A 252 19.48 1.51 30.54
N THR A 253 19.81 1.82 31.80
CA THR A 253 19.08 1.29 32.96
C THR A 253 17.62 1.77 32.98
N ALA A 254 17.36 3.03 32.66
CA ALA A 254 15.99 3.57 32.56
C ALA A 254 15.18 2.94 31.42
N MET A 255 15.81 2.71 30.27
CA MET A 255 15.19 2.00 29.15
C MET A 255 14.89 0.54 29.51
N TYR A 256 15.81 -0.13 30.20
CA TYR A 256 15.65 -1.51 30.67
C TYR A 256 14.47 -1.64 31.66
N TRP A 257 14.34 -0.72 32.62
CA TRP A 257 13.16 -0.67 33.50
C TRP A 257 11.86 -0.47 32.71
N SER A 258 11.87 0.45 31.73
CA SER A 258 10.68 0.78 30.96
C SER A 258 10.21 -0.35 30.05
N ILE A 259 11.14 -1.03 29.36
CA ILE A 259 10.83 -2.14 28.46
C ILE A 259 10.37 -3.37 29.23
N THR A 260 11.02 -3.73 30.33
CA THR A 260 10.64 -4.91 31.15
C THR A 260 9.25 -4.77 31.77
N THR A 261 8.84 -3.54 32.09
CA THR A 261 7.49 -3.23 32.57
C THR A 261 6.47 -3.23 31.43
N LEU A 262 6.82 -2.69 30.25
CA LEU A 262 5.95 -2.65 29.08
C LEU A 262 5.66 -4.04 28.50
N THR A 263 6.68 -4.89 28.43
CA THR A 263 6.54 -6.28 27.99
C THR A 263 5.99 -7.20 29.07
N THR A 264 5.59 -6.65 30.22
CA THR A 264 4.99 -7.38 31.35
C THR A 264 5.88 -8.52 31.88
N THR A 265 7.21 -8.39 31.75
CA THR A 265 8.18 -9.39 32.23
C THR A 265 8.42 -9.24 33.73
N GLY A 266 8.71 -8.01 34.19
CA GLY A 266 8.76 -7.66 35.61
C GLY A 266 9.68 -8.52 36.48
N TYR A 267 10.99 -8.53 36.21
CA TYR A 267 11.96 -9.31 37.00
C TYR A 267 11.99 -8.95 38.49
N GLY A 268 11.65 -7.70 38.85
CA GLY A 268 11.59 -7.21 40.23
C GLY A 268 12.91 -6.65 40.77
N ASP A 269 13.97 -6.69 39.96
CA ASP A 269 15.28 -6.08 40.24
C ASP A 269 15.21 -4.55 40.36
N LEU A 270 14.34 -3.91 39.58
CA LEU A 270 14.11 -2.48 39.61
C LEU A 270 12.61 -2.21 39.89
N HIS A 271 12.29 -1.81 41.10
CA HIS A 271 10.91 -1.58 41.55
C HIS A 271 10.79 -0.26 42.31
N ALA A 272 9.56 0.29 42.37
CA ALA A 272 9.29 1.55 43.03
C ALA A 272 9.44 1.44 44.55
N GLU A 273 10.22 2.34 45.14
CA GLU A 273 10.47 2.39 46.60
C GLU A 273 9.71 3.53 47.29
N ASN A 274 9.23 4.51 46.52
CA ASN A 274 8.52 5.67 47.02
C ASN A 274 7.11 5.80 46.41
N ALA A 275 6.22 6.48 47.12
CA ALA A 275 4.81 6.61 46.73
C ALA A 275 4.62 7.33 45.38
N ARG A 276 5.56 8.21 44.98
CA ARG A 276 5.49 8.96 43.71
C ARG A 276 5.79 8.04 42.52
N GLU A 277 6.82 7.21 42.63
CA GLU A 277 7.18 6.17 41.67
C GLU A 277 6.08 5.10 41.61
N MET A 278 5.51 4.70 42.75
CA MET A 278 4.38 3.75 42.77
C MET A 278 3.18 4.29 42.00
N LEU A 279 2.80 5.56 42.20
CA LEU A 279 1.70 6.18 41.46
C LEU A 279 1.98 6.23 39.95
N PHE A 280 3.19 6.64 39.56
CA PHE A 280 3.60 6.64 38.16
C PHE A 280 3.58 5.23 37.55
N GLY A 281 4.08 4.23 38.29
CA GLY A 281 4.07 2.82 37.91
C GLY A 281 2.66 2.30 37.67
N ILE A 282 1.70 2.62 38.54
CA ILE A 282 0.28 2.25 38.35
C ILE A 282 -0.26 2.85 37.04
N CYS A 283 -0.07 4.15 36.81
CA CYS A 283 -0.50 4.79 35.57
C CYS A 283 0.15 4.18 34.33
N TYR A 284 1.45 3.89 34.39
CA TYR A 284 2.20 3.31 33.28
C TYR A 284 1.76 1.86 33.00
N MET A 285 1.52 1.05 34.02
CA MET A 285 1.00 -0.31 33.84
C MET A 285 -0.40 -0.33 33.21
N LEU A 286 -1.30 0.59 33.60
CA LEU A 286 -2.60 0.74 32.95
C LEU A 286 -2.47 1.13 31.47
N PHE A 287 -1.55 2.07 31.16
CA PHE A 287 -1.24 2.43 29.78
C PHE A 287 -0.67 1.24 28.98
N ASN A 288 0.21 0.44 29.58
CA ASN A 288 0.81 -0.73 28.94
C ASN A 288 -0.25 -1.80 28.63
N LEU A 289 -1.22 -2.01 29.52
CA LEU A 289 -2.34 -2.92 29.26
C LEU A 289 -3.13 -2.48 28.02
N TRP A 290 -3.44 -1.19 27.93
CA TRP A 290 -4.12 -0.61 26.75
C TRP A 290 -3.28 -0.73 25.48
N LEU A 291 -2.00 -0.37 25.54
CA LEU A 291 -1.09 -0.39 24.38
C LEU A 291 -0.89 -1.81 23.85
N THR A 292 -0.68 -2.80 24.73
CA THR A 292 -0.51 -4.20 24.34
C THR A 292 -1.78 -4.76 23.70
N ALA A 293 -2.97 -4.44 24.22
CA ALA A 293 -4.23 -4.82 23.59
C ALA A 293 -4.38 -4.19 22.19
N TYR A 294 -4.01 -2.92 22.03
CA TYR A 294 -4.01 -2.24 20.74
C TYR A 294 -3.04 -2.89 19.73
N LEU A 295 -1.82 -3.25 20.17
CA LEU A 295 -0.82 -3.92 19.33
C LEU A 295 -1.32 -5.28 18.85
N ILE A 296 -1.84 -6.11 19.76
CA ILE A 296 -2.39 -7.43 19.44
C ILE A 296 -3.52 -7.28 18.41
N GLY A 297 -4.49 -6.39 18.66
CA GLY A 297 -5.63 -6.20 17.75
C GLY A 297 -5.23 -5.79 16.33
N ASN A 298 -4.23 -4.91 16.20
CA ASN A 298 -3.72 -4.52 14.88
C ASN A 298 -2.97 -5.67 14.17
N MET A 299 -2.16 -6.43 14.91
CA MET A 299 -1.45 -7.59 14.36
C MET A 299 -2.43 -8.69 13.93
N THR A 300 -3.48 -8.96 14.72
CA THR A 300 -4.53 -9.91 14.34
C THR A 300 -5.21 -9.51 13.04
N ASN A 301 -5.59 -8.23 12.89
CA ASN A 301 -6.22 -7.74 11.66
C ASN A 301 -5.30 -7.97 10.43
N LEU A 302 -4.01 -7.70 10.58
CA LEU A 302 -3.04 -7.92 9.52
C LEU A 302 -2.89 -9.41 9.14
N VAL A 303 -2.82 -10.30 10.14
CA VAL A 303 -2.70 -11.75 9.93
C VAL A 303 -3.96 -12.32 9.26
N VAL A 304 -5.15 -11.87 9.69
CA VAL A 304 -6.43 -12.28 9.09
C VAL A 304 -6.47 -11.88 7.62
N HIS A 305 -6.10 -10.65 7.29
CA HIS A 305 -6.07 -10.18 5.90
C HIS A 305 -5.03 -10.92 5.06
N SER A 306 -3.85 -11.23 5.62
CA SER A 306 -2.80 -11.96 4.89
C SER A 306 -3.17 -13.41 4.59
N THR A 307 -4.04 -14.02 5.39
CA THR A 307 -4.39 -15.44 5.30
C THR A 307 -5.76 -15.67 4.64
N SER A 308 -6.52 -14.61 4.35
CA SER A 308 -7.89 -14.69 3.82
C SER A 308 -8.01 -15.61 2.61
N ARG A 309 -7.20 -15.39 1.57
CA ARG A 309 -7.24 -16.19 0.33
C ARG A 309 -7.03 -17.69 0.56
N THR A 310 -6.07 -18.07 1.41
CA THR A 310 -5.78 -19.47 1.72
C THR A 310 -6.87 -20.09 2.59
N ARG A 311 -7.43 -19.29 3.52
CA ARG A 311 -8.54 -19.71 4.38
C ARG A 311 -9.79 -19.99 3.55
N ASP A 312 -10.18 -19.06 2.69
CA ASP A 312 -11.39 -19.20 1.86
C ASP A 312 -11.28 -20.42 0.93
N PHE A 313 -10.09 -20.71 0.38
CA PHE A 313 -9.84 -21.95 -0.38
C PHE A 313 -10.03 -23.21 0.46
N ARG A 314 -9.49 -23.24 1.69
CA ARG A 314 -9.64 -24.38 2.59
C ARG A 314 -11.10 -24.58 3.00
N ASP A 315 -11.84 -23.49 3.23
CA ASP A 315 -13.26 -23.54 3.56
C ASP A 315 -14.07 -24.19 2.43
N VAL A 316 -13.78 -23.85 1.15
CA VAL A 316 -14.41 -24.48 -0.02
C VAL A 316 -14.04 -25.96 -0.15
N VAL A 317 -12.77 -26.32 0.03
CA VAL A 317 -12.31 -27.71 -0.01
C VAL A 317 -12.99 -28.56 1.06
N GLN A 318 -13.10 -28.01 2.28
CA GLN A 318 -13.77 -28.68 3.39
C GLN A 318 -15.25 -28.88 3.10
N ALA A 319 -15.96 -27.84 2.68
CA ALA A 319 -17.38 -27.93 2.34
C ALA A 319 -17.66 -28.95 1.22
N ALA A 320 -16.77 -29.04 0.22
CA ALA A 320 -16.86 -30.03 -0.84
C ALA A 320 -16.66 -31.46 -0.34
N SER A 321 -15.67 -31.71 0.52
CA SER A 321 -15.46 -33.05 1.10
C SER A 321 -16.61 -33.45 2.04
N GLU A 322 -17.12 -32.51 2.85
CA GLU A 322 -18.32 -32.73 3.68
C GLU A 322 -19.54 -33.10 2.84
N PHE A 323 -19.72 -32.44 1.69
CA PHE A 323 -20.79 -32.78 0.73
C PHE A 323 -20.61 -34.18 0.14
N ALA A 324 -19.39 -34.57 -0.23
CA ALA A 324 -19.11 -35.90 -0.76
C ALA A 324 -19.39 -36.99 0.28
N ALA A 325 -18.92 -36.80 1.52
CA ALA A 325 -19.12 -37.73 2.63
C ALA A 325 -20.60 -37.88 2.98
N ARG A 326 -21.35 -36.77 3.07
CA ARG A 326 -22.78 -36.78 3.42
C ARG A 326 -23.63 -37.55 2.41
N ASN A 327 -23.28 -37.47 1.13
CA ASN A 327 -24.00 -38.13 0.05
C ASN A 327 -23.40 -39.49 -0.33
N GLN A 328 -22.38 -39.97 0.39
CA GLN A 328 -21.71 -41.25 0.14
C GLN A 328 -21.23 -41.38 -1.31
N LEU A 329 -20.63 -40.31 -1.85
CA LEU A 329 -20.10 -40.33 -3.21
C LEU A 329 -18.94 -41.32 -3.33
N PRO A 330 -18.81 -42.03 -4.46
CA PRO A 330 -17.62 -42.82 -4.77
C PRO A 330 -16.34 -41.98 -4.71
N GLN A 331 -15.25 -42.55 -4.18
CA GLN A 331 -13.96 -41.88 -4.02
C GLN A 331 -13.46 -41.22 -5.32
N GLN A 332 -13.73 -41.84 -6.48
CA GLN A 332 -13.34 -41.28 -7.78
C GLN A 332 -13.99 -39.92 -8.07
N ILE A 333 -15.26 -39.72 -7.68
CA ILE A 333 -15.99 -38.47 -7.93
C ILE A 333 -15.51 -37.40 -6.94
N GLU A 334 -15.25 -37.78 -5.68
CA GLU A 334 -14.69 -36.86 -4.70
C GLU A 334 -13.30 -36.35 -5.13
N GLU A 335 -12.40 -37.25 -5.55
CA GLU A 335 -11.08 -36.88 -6.05
C GLU A 335 -11.16 -35.97 -7.28
N GLN A 336 -12.11 -36.22 -8.19
CA GLN A 336 -12.33 -35.36 -9.36
C GLN A 336 -12.78 -33.96 -8.95
N MET A 337 -13.73 -33.86 -8.02
CA MET A 337 -14.24 -32.59 -7.51
C MET A 337 -13.13 -31.79 -6.79
N LEU A 338 -12.38 -32.42 -5.89
CA LEU A 338 -11.29 -31.76 -5.14
C LEU A 338 -10.15 -31.31 -6.07
N ASN A 339 -9.78 -32.15 -7.05
CA ASN A 339 -8.79 -31.77 -8.06
C ASN A 339 -9.26 -30.57 -8.89
N HIS A 340 -10.53 -30.52 -9.26
CA HIS A 340 -11.10 -29.38 -9.97
C HIS A 340 -11.04 -28.10 -9.13
N ILE A 341 -11.39 -28.16 -7.84
CA ILE A 341 -11.30 -27.00 -6.92
C ILE A 341 -9.85 -26.54 -6.76
N CYS A 342 -8.89 -27.47 -6.63
CA CYS A 342 -7.46 -27.15 -6.53
C CYS A 342 -6.91 -26.50 -7.81
N LEU A 343 -7.31 -27.02 -8.98
CA LEU A 343 -6.94 -26.44 -10.28
C LEU A 343 -7.56 -25.04 -10.44
N ARG A 344 -8.82 -24.87 -10.05
CA ARG A 344 -9.50 -23.57 -10.05
C ARG A 344 -8.77 -22.58 -9.16
N TYR A 345 -8.41 -22.92 -7.92
CA TYR A 345 -7.67 -22.01 -7.04
C TYR A 345 -6.31 -21.58 -7.61
N LYS A 346 -5.57 -22.50 -8.23
CA LYS A 346 -4.30 -22.18 -8.90
C LYS A 346 -4.47 -21.24 -10.09
N THR A 347 -5.63 -21.28 -10.74
CA THR A 347 -5.93 -20.52 -11.96
C THR A 347 -6.82 -19.30 -11.71
N ASP A 348 -7.46 -19.18 -10.55
CA ASP A 348 -8.28 -18.03 -10.16
C ASP A 348 -7.44 -16.75 -10.06
N GLY A 349 -6.14 -16.85 -9.73
CA GLY A 349 -5.21 -15.72 -9.83
C GLY A 349 -5.00 -15.20 -11.27
N LEU A 350 -5.38 -15.99 -12.28
CA LEU A 350 -5.34 -15.64 -13.71
C LEU A 350 -6.69 -15.16 -14.23
N LYS A 351 -7.79 -15.44 -13.51
CA LYS A 351 -9.13 -14.90 -13.83
C LYS A 351 -9.18 -13.41 -13.49
N GLN A 352 -8.56 -12.60 -14.33
CA GLN A 352 -8.48 -11.14 -14.22
C GLN A 352 -9.79 -10.42 -14.58
N GLN A 353 -10.88 -11.14 -14.91
CA GLN A 353 -12.13 -10.56 -15.37
C GLN A 353 -12.70 -9.56 -14.35
N GLU A 354 -12.76 -9.92 -13.07
CA GLU A 354 -13.23 -9.03 -12.01
C GLU A 354 -12.36 -7.77 -11.87
N THR A 355 -11.04 -7.89 -12.10
CA THR A 355 -10.12 -6.74 -12.05
C THR A 355 -10.32 -5.83 -13.26
N LEU A 356 -10.53 -6.41 -14.45
CA LEU A 356 -10.78 -5.65 -15.67
C LEU A 356 -12.13 -4.94 -15.61
N ASP A 357 -13.16 -5.53 -14.99
CA ASP A 357 -14.50 -4.94 -14.90
C ASP A 357 -14.58 -3.66 -14.06
N VAL A 358 -13.62 -3.45 -13.14
CA VAL A 358 -13.45 -2.18 -12.42
C VAL A 358 -12.98 -1.06 -13.36
N LEU A 359 -12.30 -1.40 -14.46
CA LEU A 359 -11.76 -0.42 -15.40
C LEU A 359 -12.85 0.12 -16.35
N PRO A 360 -12.82 1.43 -16.67
CA PRO A 360 -13.71 2.01 -17.67
C PRO A 360 -13.63 1.29 -19.03
N LYS A 361 -14.75 1.24 -19.76
CA LYS A 361 -14.84 0.57 -21.08
C LYS A 361 -13.71 0.99 -22.04
N ALA A 362 -13.34 2.28 -22.07
CA ALA A 362 -12.28 2.78 -22.93
C ALA A 362 -10.89 2.19 -22.61
N MET A 363 -10.56 2.02 -21.32
CA MET A 363 -9.29 1.40 -20.91
C MET A 363 -9.29 -0.09 -21.23
N ARG A 364 -10.39 -0.80 -20.92
CA ARG A 364 -10.56 -2.21 -21.30
C ARG A 364 -10.40 -2.42 -22.80
N SER A 365 -11.08 -1.60 -23.60
CA SER A 365 -11.00 -1.61 -25.06
C SER A 365 -9.57 -1.43 -25.56
N SER A 366 -8.81 -0.50 -24.96
CA SER A 366 -7.40 -0.27 -25.31
C SER A 366 -6.50 -1.46 -24.96
N ILE A 367 -6.73 -2.08 -23.78
CA ILE A 367 -6.00 -3.28 -23.35
C ILE A 367 -6.32 -4.45 -24.28
N SER A 368 -7.60 -4.72 -24.56
CA SER A 368 -8.02 -5.79 -25.46
C SER A 368 -7.43 -5.60 -26.86
N TYR A 369 -7.44 -4.37 -27.40
CA TYR A 369 -6.82 -4.06 -28.69
C TYR A 369 -5.34 -4.42 -28.69
N TYR A 370 -4.58 -3.97 -27.69
CA TYR A 370 -3.15 -4.25 -27.61
C TYR A 370 -2.83 -5.75 -27.50
N LEU A 371 -3.61 -6.50 -26.70
CA LEU A 371 -3.36 -7.92 -26.45
C LEU A 371 -3.81 -8.83 -27.59
N PHE A 372 -4.98 -8.56 -28.19
CA PHE A 372 -5.68 -9.55 -29.02
C PHE A 372 -5.80 -9.18 -30.49
N PHE A 373 -5.47 -7.95 -30.91
CA PHE A 373 -5.62 -7.52 -32.31
C PHE A 373 -4.92 -8.46 -33.30
N ARG A 374 -3.65 -8.82 -33.03
CA ARG A 374 -2.88 -9.71 -33.91
C ARG A 374 -3.44 -11.13 -33.94
N VAL A 375 -3.96 -11.62 -32.82
CA VAL A 375 -4.53 -12.97 -32.72
C VAL A 375 -5.82 -13.05 -33.53
N VAL A 376 -6.70 -12.07 -33.38
CA VAL A 376 -7.97 -12.00 -34.13
C VAL A 376 -7.71 -11.81 -35.62
N GLN A 377 -6.72 -11.00 -36.02
CA GLN A 377 -6.34 -10.82 -37.42
C GLN A 377 -5.81 -12.11 -38.08
N GLY A 378 -5.15 -12.98 -37.30
CA GLY A 378 -4.62 -14.26 -37.78
C GLY A 378 -5.67 -15.35 -37.98
N ALA A 379 -6.84 -15.23 -37.33
CA ALA A 379 -7.90 -16.22 -37.39
C ALA A 379 -8.49 -16.32 -38.80
N TYR A 380 -8.76 -17.55 -39.25
CA TYR A 380 -9.13 -17.81 -40.65
C TYR A 380 -10.35 -17.03 -41.12
N LEU A 381 -11.36 -16.86 -40.26
CA LEU A 381 -12.61 -16.19 -40.58
C LEU A 381 -12.41 -14.69 -40.88
N PHE A 382 -11.41 -14.06 -40.25
CA PHE A 382 -11.16 -12.62 -40.33
C PHE A 382 -9.99 -12.26 -41.26
N LYS A 383 -9.47 -13.21 -42.04
CA LYS A 383 -8.44 -12.93 -43.04
C LYS A 383 -8.99 -12.03 -44.15
N GLY A 384 -8.26 -10.95 -44.45
CA GLY A 384 -8.63 -9.99 -45.50
C GLY A 384 -9.64 -8.92 -45.07
N VAL A 385 -10.13 -8.98 -43.83
CA VAL A 385 -11.08 -8.01 -43.27
C VAL A 385 -10.39 -6.70 -42.88
N SER A 386 -11.11 -5.58 -42.93
CA SER A 386 -10.59 -4.26 -42.60
C SER A 386 -10.08 -4.18 -41.15
N SER A 387 -9.02 -3.39 -40.93
CA SER A 387 -8.48 -3.18 -39.58
C SER A 387 -9.47 -2.47 -38.64
N ARG A 388 -10.40 -1.68 -39.20
CA ARG A 388 -11.47 -1.01 -38.43
C ARG A 388 -12.46 -2.02 -37.87
N PHE A 389 -12.86 -3.00 -38.67
CA PHE A 389 -13.72 -4.09 -38.21
C PHE A 389 -13.06 -4.89 -37.09
N ILE A 390 -11.78 -5.28 -37.25
CA ILE A 390 -11.05 -6.03 -36.21
C ILE A 390 -10.95 -5.20 -34.92
N GLN A 391 -10.70 -3.90 -35.03
CA GLN A 391 -10.69 -3.01 -33.87
C GLN A 391 -12.04 -3.04 -33.16
N GLN A 392 -13.15 -2.83 -33.86
CA GLN A 392 -14.49 -2.86 -33.27
C GLN A 392 -14.79 -4.21 -32.62
N LEU A 393 -14.42 -5.31 -33.29
CA LEU A 393 -14.59 -6.67 -32.81
C LEU A 393 -13.83 -6.94 -31.51
N VAL A 394 -12.53 -6.63 -31.48
CA VAL A 394 -11.65 -6.87 -30.32
C VAL A 394 -12.11 -6.07 -29.10
N THR A 395 -12.71 -4.89 -29.30
CA THR A 395 -13.19 -4.07 -28.18
C THR A 395 -14.47 -4.60 -27.52
N GLU A 396 -15.22 -5.44 -28.22
CA GLU A 396 -16.42 -6.10 -27.70
C GLU A 396 -16.15 -7.55 -27.23
N MET A 397 -14.99 -8.12 -27.60
CA MET A 397 -14.53 -9.42 -27.12
C MET A 397 -14.12 -9.37 -25.64
N GLN A 398 -14.48 -10.43 -24.92
CA GLN A 398 -14.13 -10.64 -23.51
C GLN A 398 -13.16 -11.81 -23.40
N ALA A 399 -12.10 -11.66 -22.61
CA ALA A 399 -11.13 -12.73 -22.39
C ALA A 399 -11.54 -13.59 -21.19
N GLU A 400 -11.76 -14.88 -21.43
CA GLU A 400 -12.10 -15.85 -20.40
C GLU A 400 -10.98 -16.89 -20.25
N TYR A 401 -10.76 -17.36 -19.03
CA TYR A 401 -9.79 -18.41 -18.72
C TYR A 401 -10.51 -19.65 -18.23
N PHE A 402 -10.28 -20.77 -18.93
CA PHE A 402 -10.89 -22.06 -18.63
C PHE A 402 -9.84 -23.02 -18.05
N ALA A 403 -10.17 -23.65 -16.93
CA ALA A 403 -9.32 -24.66 -16.32
C ALA A 403 -9.27 -25.92 -17.21
N PRO A 404 -8.27 -26.80 -17.05
CA PRO A 404 -8.26 -28.09 -17.74
C PRO A 404 -9.52 -28.93 -17.42
N LYS A 405 -10.01 -29.68 -18.42
CA LYS A 405 -11.18 -30.57 -18.35
C LYS A 405 -12.51 -29.86 -18.13
N GLU A 406 -12.58 -28.58 -18.46
CA GLU A 406 -13.80 -27.78 -18.41
C GLU A 406 -14.47 -27.79 -19.79
N ASP A 407 -15.79 -27.96 -19.81
CA ASP A 407 -16.58 -27.92 -21.04
C ASP A 407 -16.90 -26.46 -21.38
N ILE A 408 -16.39 -25.99 -22.53
CA ILE A 408 -16.61 -24.62 -23.01
C ILE A 408 -18.01 -24.52 -23.63
N VAL A 409 -18.34 -25.50 -24.47
CA VAL A 409 -19.60 -25.59 -25.23
C VAL A 409 -20.01 -27.06 -25.29
N LEU A 410 -21.30 -27.34 -25.13
CA LEU A 410 -21.86 -28.68 -25.23
C LEU A 410 -22.45 -28.95 -26.62
N GLN A 411 -22.41 -30.20 -27.06
CA GLN A 411 -23.09 -30.63 -28.28
C GLN A 411 -24.60 -30.40 -28.16
N ASN A 412 -25.22 -29.95 -29.26
CA ASN A 412 -26.62 -29.56 -29.38
C ASN A 412 -27.03 -28.33 -28.56
N ASP A 413 -26.07 -27.63 -27.95
CA ASP A 413 -26.37 -26.38 -27.27
C ASP A 413 -26.73 -25.28 -28.29
N SER A 414 -27.55 -24.33 -27.85
CA SER A 414 -27.95 -23.20 -28.66
C SER A 414 -26.73 -22.27 -28.90
N PRO A 415 -26.52 -21.78 -30.13
CA PRO A 415 -25.34 -20.99 -30.46
C PRO A 415 -25.42 -19.57 -29.90
N SER A 416 -24.92 -19.39 -28.68
CA SER A 416 -24.91 -18.12 -27.95
C SER A 416 -23.74 -17.22 -28.33
N ASP A 417 -22.55 -17.80 -28.41
CA ASP A 417 -21.29 -17.08 -28.44
C ASP A 417 -20.30 -17.73 -29.42
N LEU A 418 -19.46 -16.89 -30.03
CA LEU A 418 -18.29 -17.29 -30.80
C LEU A 418 -17.08 -17.25 -29.87
N TYR A 419 -16.24 -18.28 -29.96
CA TYR A 419 -15.03 -18.37 -29.17
C TYR A 419 -13.79 -18.44 -30.07
N LEU A 420 -12.71 -17.78 -29.67
CA LEU A 420 -11.41 -17.82 -30.33
C LEU A 420 -10.37 -18.32 -29.32
N LEU A 421 -9.73 -19.45 -29.62
CA LEU A 421 -8.71 -20.04 -28.76
C LEU A 421 -7.40 -19.28 -28.93
N VAL A 422 -6.96 -18.55 -27.90
CA VAL A 422 -5.71 -17.77 -27.93
C VAL A 422 -4.53 -18.64 -27.56
N SER A 423 -4.67 -19.42 -26.48
CA SER A 423 -3.67 -20.38 -26.05
C SER A 423 -4.34 -21.56 -25.37
N GLY A 424 -3.75 -22.75 -25.48
CA GLY A 424 -4.27 -23.99 -24.92
C GLY A 424 -4.65 -25.02 -25.98
N ALA A 425 -5.41 -26.02 -25.58
CA ALA A 425 -5.82 -27.09 -26.49
C ALA A 425 -7.17 -27.67 -26.06
N VAL A 426 -8.03 -27.87 -27.06
CA VAL A 426 -9.40 -28.35 -26.87
C VAL A 426 -9.54 -29.71 -27.53
N VAL A 427 -10.16 -30.65 -26.81
CA VAL A 427 -10.47 -32.01 -27.26
C VAL A 427 -11.97 -32.14 -27.49
N TYR A 428 -12.31 -32.97 -28.48
CA TYR A 428 -13.61 -33.04 -29.16
C TYR A 428 -13.86 -31.75 -29.96
N GLY A 429 -13.97 -31.89 -31.29
CA GLY A 429 -13.87 -30.78 -32.25
C GLY A 429 -12.45 -30.27 -32.57
N ARG A 430 -11.40 -30.88 -31.98
CA ARG A 430 -9.95 -30.64 -32.15
C ARG A 430 -9.60 -29.24 -32.70
N ALA A 431 -9.32 -28.31 -31.78
CA ALA A 431 -8.85 -26.99 -32.14
C ALA A 431 -7.47 -26.67 -31.53
N ALA A 432 -6.64 -26.03 -32.33
CA ALA A 432 -5.33 -25.51 -31.96
C ALA A 432 -5.35 -23.99 -31.71
N GLU A 433 -4.24 -23.44 -31.21
CA GLU A 433 -4.11 -22.01 -30.93
C GLU A 433 -4.34 -21.17 -32.21
N GLY A 434 -5.15 -20.12 -32.09
CA GLY A 434 -5.58 -19.25 -33.19
C GLY A 434 -6.82 -19.72 -33.95
N GLU A 435 -7.39 -20.89 -33.61
CA GLU A 435 -8.60 -21.41 -34.24
C GLU A 435 -9.88 -20.96 -33.53
N LEU A 436 -10.94 -20.85 -34.31
CA LEU A 436 -12.27 -20.47 -33.84
C LEU A 436 -13.07 -21.71 -33.42
N LEU A 437 -13.97 -21.51 -32.47
CA LEU A 437 -14.88 -22.52 -31.97
C LEU A 437 -16.31 -21.99 -32.02
N GLY A 438 -17.22 -22.82 -32.52
CA GLY A 438 -18.66 -22.55 -32.51
C GLY A 438 -19.14 -21.57 -33.60
N GLU A 439 -18.29 -21.20 -34.54
CA GLU A 439 -18.58 -20.26 -35.61
C GLU A 439 -19.69 -20.72 -36.55
N ILE A 440 -19.77 -22.02 -36.83
CA ILE A 440 -20.83 -22.61 -37.66
C ILE A 440 -22.18 -22.44 -36.95
N GLY A 441 -22.22 -22.70 -35.65
CA GLY A 441 -23.44 -22.52 -34.87
C GLY A 441 -23.91 -21.07 -34.88
N VAL A 442 -22.98 -20.13 -34.64
CA VAL A 442 -23.29 -18.70 -34.52
C VAL A 442 -23.73 -18.08 -35.85
N LEU A 443 -23.02 -18.36 -36.94
CA LEU A 443 -23.27 -17.77 -38.26
C LEU A 443 -24.42 -18.46 -39.01
N CYS A 444 -24.52 -19.78 -38.95
CA CYS A 444 -25.57 -20.54 -39.64
C CYS A 444 -26.84 -20.74 -38.79
N ASN A 445 -26.84 -20.25 -37.54
CA ASN A 445 -27.94 -20.42 -36.57
C ASN A 445 -28.33 -21.90 -36.40
N LYS A 446 -27.33 -22.77 -36.25
CA LYS A 446 -27.50 -24.21 -36.04
C LYS A 446 -27.02 -24.61 -34.64
N PRO A 447 -27.60 -25.68 -34.05
CA PRO A 447 -27.08 -26.21 -32.79
C PRO A 447 -25.62 -26.64 -32.93
N GLN A 448 -24.86 -26.55 -31.84
CA GLN A 448 -23.43 -26.85 -31.84
C GLN A 448 -23.15 -28.31 -32.17
N SER A 449 -22.26 -28.56 -33.13
CA SER A 449 -22.04 -29.90 -33.68
C SER A 449 -21.22 -30.81 -32.77
N PHE A 450 -20.33 -30.22 -31.95
CA PHE A 450 -19.42 -30.93 -31.06
C PHE A 450 -19.39 -30.28 -29.68
N THR A 451 -19.12 -31.09 -28.66
CA THR A 451 -18.70 -30.60 -27.35
C THR A 451 -17.23 -30.19 -27.43
N PHE A 452 -16.87 -29.05 -26.86
CA PHE A 452 -15.51 -28.55 -26.80
C PHE A 452 -15.01 -28.58 -25.35
N ARG A 453 -14.06 -29.46 -25.04
CA ARG A 453 -13.49 -29.63 -23.68
C ARG A 453 -12.03 -29.24 -23.64
N THR A 454 -11.62 -28.41 -22.70
CA THR A 454 -10.20 -28.05 -22.52
C THR A 454 -9.37 -29.24 -22.04
N THR A 455 -8.13 -29.34 -22.50
CA THR A 455 -7.15 -30.33 -21.97
C THR A 455 -6.09 -29.71 -21.09
N LYS A 456 -5.75 -28.45 -21.39
CA LYS A 456 -4.82 -27.61 -20.64
C LYS A 456 -5.56 -26.34 -20.25
N LEU A 457 -4.96 -25.56 -19.35
CA LEU A 457 -5.40 -24.21 -19.08
C LEU A 457 -5.46 -23.46 -20.41
N SER A 458 -6.63 -22.93 -20.74
CA SER A 458 -6.87 -22.34 -22.05
C SER A 458 -7.38 -20.91 -21.88
N GLN A 459 -6.79 -20.00 -22.65
CA GLN A 459 -7.23 -18.61 -22.75
C GLN A 459 -8.08 -18.48 -24.01
N ILE A 460 -9.31 -18.01 -23.84
CA ILE A 460 -10.31 -17.98 -24.90
C ILE A 460 -10.94 -16.58 -24.95
N LEU A 461 -11.06 -16.04 -26.15
CA LEU A 461 -11.83 -14.82 -26.37
C LEU A 461 -13.25 -15.18 -26.75
N ARG A 462 -14.21 -14.54 -26.11
CA ARG A 462 -15.64 -14.74 -26.31
C ARG A 462 -16.27 -13.49 -26.89
N ILE A 463 -17.15 -13.66 -27.87
CA ILE A 463 -18.06 -12.60 -28.33
C ILE A 463 -19.47 -13.15 -28.53
N SER A 464 -20.46 -12.40 -28.05
CA SER A 464 -21.85 -12.80 -28.22
C SER A 464 -22.33 -12.68 -29.66
N ARG A 465 -23.20 -13.61 -30.05
CA ARG A 465 -23.80 -13.64 -31.39
C ARG A 465 -24.46 -12.32 -31.78
N SER A 466 -25.20 -11.71 -30.86
CA SER A 466 -25.89 -10.42 -31.08
C SER A 466 -24.91 -9.29 -31.43
N LYS A 467 -23.79 -9.20 -30.71
CA LYS A 467 -22.76 -8.19 -30.96
C LYS A 467 -22.02 -8.46 -32.26
N LEU A 468 -21.63 -9.72 -32.50
CA LEU A 468 -20.94 -10.10 -33.74
C LEU A 468 -21.78 -9.77 -34.97
N LEU A 469 -23.05 -10.16 -34.98
CA LEU A 469 -23.95 -9.88 -36.09
C LEU A 469 -24.22 -8.38 -36.27
N GLY A 470 -24.31 -7.61 -35.18
CA GLY A 470 -24.40 -6.15 -35.24
C GLY A 470 -23.20 -5.52 -35.94
N ILE A 471 -21.98 -5.93 -35.57
CA ILE A 471 -20.73 -5.42 -36.18
C ILE A 471 -20.63 -5.80 -37.66
N ILE A 472 -21.05 -7.03 -38.02
CA ILE A 472 -21.10 -7.48 -39.42
C ILE A 472 -22.13 -6.69 -40.25
N GLN A 473 -23.29 -6.37 -39.66
CA GLN A 473 -24.32 -5.58 -40.34
C GLN A 473 -23.89 -4.13 -40.59
N GLU A 474 -23.13 -3.54 -39.66
CA GLU A 474 -22.56 -2.20 -39.80
C GLU A 474 -21.47 -2.15 -40.89
N ASN A 475 -20.68 -3.22 -41.05
CA ASN A 475 -19.58 -3.32 -42.02
C ASN A 475 -19.88 -4.35 -43.11
N ARG A 476 -20.78 -4.00 -44.05
CA ARG A 476 -21.28 -4.95 -45.07
C ARG A 476 -20.19 -5.57 -45.94
N GLU A 477 -19.22 -4.79 -46.39
CA GLU A 477 -18.10 -5.26 -47.24
C GLU A 477 -17.27 -6.34 -46.52
N ASP A 478 -16.96 -6.11 -45.25
CA ASP A 478 -16.24 -7.06 -44.40
C ASP A 478 -17.08 -8.32 -44.11
N GLY A 479 -18.41 -8.16 -44.00
CA GLY A 479 -19.35 -9.27 -43.83
C GLY A 479 -19.37 -10.25 -45.01
N ASP A 480 -19.20 -9.76 -46.23
CA ASP A 480 -19.13 -10.60 -47.43
C ASP A 480 -17.81 -11.39 -47.48
N ILE A 481 -16.69 -10.79 -47.04
CA ILE A 481 -15.41 -11.47 -46.89
C ILE A 481 -15.51 -12.60 -45.86
N ILE A 482 -16.13 -12.34 -44.71
CA ILE A 482 -16.36 -13.36 -43.67
C ILE A 482 -17.18 -14.53 -44.20
N ARG A 483 -18.25 -14.25 -44.98
CA ARG A 483 -19.07 -15.30 -45.60
C ARG A 483 -18.29 -16.11 -46.63
N GLY A 484 -17.43 -15.46 -47.41
CA GLY A 484 -16.52 -16.12 -48.35
C GLY A 484 -15.52 -17.04 -47.65
N ASN A 485 -14.89 -16.56 -46.58
CA ASN A 485 -13.94 -17.33 -45.77
C ASN A 485 -14.59 -18.57 -45.13
N LEU A 486 -15.85 -18.44 -44.68
CA LEU A 486 -16.61 -19.57 -44.11
C LEU A 486 -16.91 -20.67 -45.15
N GLN A 487 -17.14 -20.29 -46.41
CA GLN A 487 -17.42 -21.23 -47.49
C GLN A 487 -16.16 -21.97 -47.96
N GLN A 488 -15.00 -21.31 -47.94
CA GLN A 488 -13.72 -21.90 -48.37
C GLN A 488 -13.22 -23.04 -47.46
N VAL A 489 -13.67 -23.12 -46.21
CA VAL A 489 -13.28 -24.16 -45.24
C VAL A 489 -14.27 -25.35 -45.22
N ASN A 490 -15.47 -25.17 -45.76
CA ASN A 490 -16.52 -26.20 -45.84
C ASN A 490 -16.57 -26.95 -47.19
N VAL A 491 -15.54 -26.75 -48.03
CA VAL A 491 -15.23 -27.56 -49.23
C VAL A 491 -13.91 -28.26 -48.95
#